data_AF-A0A946HWN8-F1
#
_entry.id   AF-A0A946HWN8-F1
#
_cell.length_a   1.000
_cell.length_b   1.000
_cell.length_c   1.000
_cell.angle_alpha   90.00
_cell.angle_beta   90.00
_cell.angle_gamma   90.00
#
_symmetry.space_group_name_H-M   'P 1'
#
loop_
_entity.id
_entity.type
_entity.pdbx_description
1 polymer ?
#
loop_
_entity_poly.entity_id
_entity_poly.type
_entity_poly.pdbx_seq_one_letter_code
_entity_poly.pdbx_strand_id
1 'polypeptide(L)'
;MINSLLRLQAEEAADLEVISTCVQDAIARVGDMTHIHRLHRFALIMTRFRWELADEMGSQGGVRVRCGMHFDDVLRVQVQGIDMTDKDGLLPLLAITCEDADHGVNVLLQFAGGGVIRLEAEAVNCRLSDIDQGWPTPSRPDHGLGTE
;
A
#
# COMPACT_ATOMS: atom_id res chain seq x y z
N MET A 1 15.02 15.15 -15.43
CA MET A 1 13.77 15.58 -14.76
C MET A 1 13.96 15.40 -13.27
N ILE A 2 13.68 16.42 -12.46
CA ILE A 2 13.70 16.28 -11.00
C ILE A 2 12.47 15.46 -10.66
N ASN A 3 12.70 14.16 -10.41
CA ASN A 3 11.64 13.22 -10.13
C ASN A 3 11.22 13.38 -8.66
N SER A 4 10.19 14.20 -8.40
CA SER A 4 9.77 14.50 -7.03
C SER A 4 9.22 13.24 -6.34
N LEU A 5 9.68 12.98 -5.13
CA LEU A 5 9.18 11.93 -4.25
C LEU A 5 7.69 12.16 -3.94
N LEU A 6 6.87 11.13 -4.16
CA LEU A 6 5.44 11.20 -3.87
C LEU A 6 5.22 11.21 -2.36
N ARG A 7 4.37 12.14 -1.90
CA ARG A 7 3.92 12.25 -0.51
C ARG A 7 2.43 12.54 -0.52
N LEU A 8 1.65 11.63 0.04
CA LEU A 8 0.19 11.73 0.13
C LEU A 8 -0.25 11.57 1.59
N GLN A 9 -1.38 12.18 1.90
CA GLN A 9 -2.11 12.01 3.14
C GLN A 9 -3.58 11.78 2.79
N ALA A 10 -4.25 10.89 3.51
CA ALA A 10 -5.67 10.64 3.40
C ALA A 10 -6.34 10.87 4.76
N GLU A 11 -7.41 11.66 4.76
CA GLU A 11 -8.24 11.95 5.94
C GLU A 11 -9.68 11.43 5.78
N GLU A 12 -10.06 11.04 4.55
CA GLU A 12 -11.34 10.41 4.24
C GLU A 12 -11.21 9.21 3.27
N ALA A 13 -12.29 8.44 3.10
CA ALA A 13 -12.28 7.24 2.27
C ALA A 13 -11.92 7.53 0.80
N ALA A 14 -12.36 8.66 0.24
CA ALA A 14 -12.07 9.05 -1.14
C ALA A 14 -10.57 9.32 -1.37
N ASP A 15 -9.87 9.92 -0.39
CA ASP A 15 -8.43 10.09 -0.46
C ASP A 15 -7.70 8.74 -0.45
N LEU A 16 -8.23 7.78 0.31
CA LEU A 16 -7.63 6.46 0.42
C LEU A 16 -7.70 5.68 -0.91
N GLU A 17 -8.72 5.93 -1.75
CA GLU A 17 -8.80 5.36 -3.11
C GLU A 17 -7.64 5.84 -3.99
N VAL A 18 -7.24 7.12 -3.87
CA VAL A 18 -6.08 7.66 -4.59
C VAL A 18 -4.80 6.98 -4.10
N ILE A 19 -4.61 6.88 -2.78
CA ILE A 19 -3.45 6.16 -2.21
C ILE A 19 -3.42 4.70 -2.68
N SER A 20 -4.56 4.00 -2.61
CA SER A 20 -4.74 2.62 -3.05
C SER A 20 -4.26 2.43 -4.49
N THR A 21 -4.67 3.33 -5.39
CA THR A 21 -4.23 3.34 -6.80
C THR A 21 -2.72 3.54 -6.92
N CYS A 22 -2.13 4.46 -6.15
CA CYS A 22 -0.68 4.70 -6.18
C CYS A 22 0.15 3.51 -5.69
N VAL A 23 -0.41 2.66 -4.81
CA VAL A 23 0.28 1.49 -4.24
C VAL A 23 -0.22 0.17 -4.78
N GLN A 24 -1.08 0.18 -5.80
CA GLN A 24 -1.47 -1.04 -6.50
C GLN A 24 -0.23 -1.76 -7.04
N ASP A 25 -0.16 -3.07 -6.82
CA ASP A 25 0.98 -3.94 -7.12
C ASP A 25 2.26 -3.63 -6.36
N ALA A 26 2.16 -2.84 -5.29
CA ALA A 26 3.25 -2.69 -4.37
C ALA A 26 3.52 -4.02 -3.66
N ILE A 27 4.80 -4.35 -3.52
CA ILE A 27 5.23 -5.58 -2.86
C ILE A 27 5.68 -5.20 -1.45
N ALA A 28 4.94 -5.67 -0.45
CA ALA A 28 5.35 -5.64 0.95
C ALA A 28 6.00 -6.98 1.32
N ARG A 29 6.76 -6.98 2.42
CA ARG A 29 7.28 -8.20 3.05
C ARG A 29 6.66 -8.34 4.43
N VAL A 30 6.33 -9.55 4.86
CA VAL A 30 5.76 -9.82 6.20
C VAL A 30 6.60 -9.20 7.32
N GLY A 31 7.93 -9.33 7.25
CA GLY A 31 8.86 -8.74 8.23
C GLY A 31 8.93 -7.22 8.22
N ASP A 32 8.38 -6.54 7.21
CA ASP A 32 8.44 -5.08 7.04
C ASP A 32 7.14 -4.38 7.46
N MET A 33 6.25 -5.09 8.16
CA MET A 33 4.98 -4.56 8.70
C MET A 33 4.96 -4.67 10.23
N THR A 34 4.40 -3.66 10.89
CA THR A 34 4.28 -3.68 12.35
C THR A 34 3.10 -2.86 12.86
N HIS A 35 2.50 -3.32 13.95
CA HIS A 35 1.54 -2.55 14.75
C HIS A 35 2.24 -2.02 16.01
N ILE A 36 2.32 -0.69 16.13
CA ILE A 36 2.98 0.01 17.22
C ILE A 36 1.91 0.51 18.19
N HIS A 37 1.49 -0.37 19.10
CA HIS A 37 0.39 -0.12 20.05
C HIS A 37 0.50 1.21 20.80
N ARG A 38 1.69 1.62 21.26
CA ARG A 38 1.86 2.87 22.01
C ARG A 38 1.53 4.13 21.18
N LEU A 39 1.58 4.03 19.86
CA LEU A 39 1.35 5.13 18.93
C LEU A 39 0.00 5.00 18.20
N HIS A 40 -0.80 3.97 18.50
CA HIS A 40 -2.00 3.62 17.72
C HIS A 40 -1.70 3.60 16.21
N ARG A 41 -0.59 2.97 15.82
CA ARG A 41 -0.07 3.07 14.46
C ARG A 41 0.19 1.71 13.83
N PHE A 42 -0.35 1.47 12.65
CA PHE A 42 0.12 0.40 11.77
C PHE A 42 1.05 0.98 10.71
N ALA A 43 2.23 0.39 10.53
CA ALA A 43 3.21 0.87 9.56
C ALA A 43 3.75 -0.27 8.72
N LEU A 44 4.04 0.02 7.45
CA LEU A 44 4.66 -0.90 6.52
C LEU A 44 5.60 -0.19 5.56
N ILE A 45 6.61 -0.94 5.13
CA ILE A 45 7.49 -0.55 4.04
C ILE A 45 7.23 -1.48 2.85
N MET A 46 7.13 -0.90 1.66
CA MET A 46 6.86 -1.63 0.44
C MET A 46 7.63 -1.05 -0.74
N THR A 47 7.63 -1.78 -1.85
CA THR A 47 8.14 -1.29 -3.14
C THR A 47 6.97 -1.15 -4.10
N ARG A 48 6.59 0.08 -4.43
CA ARG A 48 5.51 0.38 -5.39
C ARG A 48 6.05 0.59 -6.80
N PHE A 49 5.22 0.33 -7.79
CA PHE A 49 5.45 0.80 -9.15
C PHE A 49 4.98 2.26 -9.26
N ARG A 50 5.75 3.11 -9.95
CA ARG A 50 5.41 4.51 -10.15
C ARG A 50 4.49 4.67 -11.36
N TRP A 51 3.21 4.38 -11.13
CA TRP A 51 2.15 4.49 -12.13
C TRP A 51 2.08 5.89 -12.75
N GLU A 52 2.40 6.92 -11.97
CA GLU A 52 2.40 8.31 -12.42
C GLU A 52 3.48 8.64 -13.47
N LEU A 53 4.50 7.77 -13.63
CA LEU A 53 5.55 7.91 -14.64
C LEU A 53 5.43 6.89 -15.77
N ALA A 54 4.40 6.04 -15.74
CA ALA A 54 4.28 4.92 -16.69
C ALA A 54 4.16 5.41 -18.15
N ASP A 55 3.45 6.52 -18.37
CA ASP A 55 3.24 7.08 -19.71
C ASP A 55 4.51 7.75 -20.27
N GLU A 56 5.38 8.30 -19.41
CA GLU A 56 6.65 8.91 -19.83
C GLU A 56 7.67 7.87 -20.30
N MET A 57 7.63 6.66 -19.75
CA MET A 57 8.57 5.59 -20.06
C MET A 57 8.15 4.74 -21.27
N GLY A 58 6.87 4.76 -21.65
CA GLY A 58 6.36 4.04 -22.82
C GLY A 58 6.73 2.54 -22.80
N SER A 59 7.39 2.07 -23.86
CA SER A 59 7.84 0.67 -23.98
C SER A 59 9.12 0.35 -23.20
N GLN A 60 9.76 1.33 -22.53
CA GLN A 60 10.98 1.11 -21.77
C GLN A 60 10.75 0.54 -20.36
N GLY A 61 9.50 0.24 -20.01
CA GLY A 61 9.10 -0.30 -18.72
C GLY A 61 8.60 0.81 -17.80
N GLY A 62 9.04 0.82 -16.54
CA GLY A 62 8.68 1.86 -15.58
C GLY A 62 9.70 2.02 -14.47
N VAL A 63 9.30 2.67 -13.38
CA VAL A 63 10.15 2.88 -12.20
C VAL A 63 9.51 2.22 -10.99
N ARG A 64 10.32 1.53 -10.19
CA ARG A 64 9.92 1.10 -8.84
C ARG A 64 10.61 1.98 -7.81
N VAL A 65 9.93 2.22 -6.70
CA VAL A 65 10.44 3.06 -5.61
C VAL A 65 10.11 2.42 -4.28
N ARG A 66 11.02 2.52 -3.32
CA ARG A 66 10.72 2.12 -1.94
C ARG A 66 9.91 3.23 -1.28
N CYS A 67 8.79 2.87 -0.69
CA CYS A 67 7.93 3.80 0.03
C CYS A 67 7.57 3.26 1.42
N GLY A 68 7.28 4.19 2.32
CA GLY A 68 6.71 3.91 3.63
C GLY A 68 5.26 4.36 3.69
N MET A 69 4.42 3.55 4.29
CA MET A 69 3.03 3.88 4.56
C MET A 69 2.74 3.64 6.04
N HIS A 70 1.92 4.51 6.64
CA HIS A 70 1.37 4.23 7.95
C HIS A 70 -0.06 4.75 8.07
N PHE A 71 -0.78 4.10 8.98
CA PHE A 71 -2.11 4.45 9.43
C PHE A 71 -1.99 4.79 10.91
N ASP A 72 -2.44 5.97 11.28
CA ASP A 72 -2.60 6.41 12.66
C ASP A 72 -4.03 6.11 13.14
N ASP A 73 -4.27 6.35 14.43
CA ASP A 73 -5.56 6.12 15.10
C ASP A 73 -6.06 4.66 15.01
N VAL A 74 -5.12 3.72 14.81
CA VAL A 74 -5.38 2.28 14.73
C VAL A 74 -5.51 1.70 16.13
N LEU A 75 -6.71 1.20 16.43
CA LEU A 75 -7.05 0.57 17.70
C LEU A 75 -6.70 -0.91 17.70
N ARG A 76 -6.90 -1.58 16.56
CA ARG A 76 -6.69 -3.02 16.45
C ARG A 76 -6.28 -3.40 15.04
N VAL A 77 -5.41 -4.40 14.96
CA VAL A 77 -5.00 -5.04 13.72
C VAL A 77 -5.39 -6.50 13.75
N GLN A 78 -6.03 -6.95 12.69
CA GLN A 78 -6.34 -8.36 12.46
C GLN A 78 -5.74 -8.81 11.15
N VAL A 79 -5.23 -10.04 11.14
CA VAL A 79 -4.59 -10.63 9.98
C VAL A 79 -5.28 -11.94 9.66
N GLN A 80 -5.60 -12.15 8.38
CA GLN A 80 -6.21 -13.37 7.86
C GLN A 80 -5.48 -13.79 6.58
N GLY A 81 -5.27 -15.10 6.40
CA GLY A 81 -4.70 -15.63 5.16
C GLY A 81 -3.22 -15.28 4.90
N ILE A 82 -2.49 -14.82 5.92
CA ILE A 82 -1.06 -14.49 5.84
C ILE A 82 -0.32 -15.28 6.91
N ASP A 83 0.72 -16.01 6.51
CA ASP A 83 1.65 -16.64 7.45
C ASP A 83 2.58 -15.58 8.05
N MET A 84 2.25 -15.11 9.25
CA MET A 84 3.04 -14.10 9.95
C MET A 84 4.39 -14.63 10.47
N THR A 85 4.64 -15.94 10.39
CA THR A 85 5.90 -16.57 10.80
C THR A 85 6.96 -16.54 9.69
N ASP A 86 6.54 -16.57 8.43
CA ASP A 86 7.41 -16.39 7.27
C ASP A 86 7.74 -14.91 7.06
N LYS A 87 8.81 -14.44 7.71
CA LYS A 87 9.23 -13.04 7.64
C LYS A 87 9.71 -12.59 6.26
N ASP A 88 10.09 -13.53 5.40
CA ASP A 88 10.52 -13.23 4.02
C ASP A 88 9.37 -13.34 3.01
N GLY A 89 8.19 -13.78 3.45
CA GLY A 89 6.98 -13.85 2.65
C GLY A 89 6.65 -12.51 1.98
N LEU A 90 6.49 -12.56 0.66
CA LEU A 90 6.13 -11.41 -0.17
C LEU A 90 4.62 -11.31 -0.31
N LEU A 91 4.10 -10.09 -0.15
CA LEU A 91 2.68 -9.78 -0.18
C LEU A 91 2.43 -8.70 -1.24
N PRO A 92 2.04 -9.08 -2.47
CA PRO A 92 1.57 -8.14 -3.48
C PRO A 92 0.25 -7.51 -3.02
N LEU A 93 0.23 -6.21 -2.85
CA LEU A 93 -0.95 -5.44 -2.46
C LEU A 93 -1.85 -5.23 -3.68
N LEU A 94 -3.11 -5.64 -3.56
CA LEU A 94 -4.12 -5.51 -4.61
C LEU A 94 -4.92 -4.22 -4.44
N ALA A 95 -5.36 -3.96 -3.22
CA ALA A 95 -6.21 -2.81 -2.93
C ALA A 95 -6.13 -2.43 -1.45
N ILE A 96 -6.41 -1.16 -1.19
CA ILE A 96 -6.78 -0.64 0.12
C ILE A 96 -8.22 -0.14 0.02
N THR A 97 -9.10 -0.61 0.88
CA THR A 97 -10.49 -0.18 0.95
C THR A 97 -10.84 0.30 2.35
N CYS A 98 -11.88 1.13 2.45
CA CYS A 98 -12.40 1.64 3.71
C CYS A 98 -13.88 1.31 3.82
N GLU A 99 -14.31 0.83 4.98
CA GLU A 99 -15.71 0.53 5.30
C GLU A 99 -16.08 1.24 6.61
N ASP A 100 -17.30 1.76 6.68
CA ASP A 100 -17.83 2.34 7.93
C ASP A 100 -17.96 1.24 9.01
N ALA A 101 -17.70 1.63 10.26
CA ALA A 101 -17.90 0.79 11.44
C ALA A 101 -18.71 1.55 12.49
N ASP A 102 -19.29 0.83 13.47
CA ASP A 102 -20.11 1.44 14.53
C ASP A 102 -19.39 2.58 15.27
N HIS A 103 -18.06 2.49 15.42
CA HIS A 103 -17.22 3.45 16.13
C HIS A 103 -15.92 3.78 15.37
N GLY A 104 -16.04 4.20 14.12
CA GLY A 104 -14.91 4.62 13.28
C GLY A 104 -14.94 3.95 11.92
N VAL A 105 -13.80 3.43 11.47
CA VAL A 105 -13.65 2.80 10.17
C VAL A 105 -12.88 1.48 10.24
N ASN A 106 -13.18 0.60 9.29
CA ASN A 106 -12.33 -0.54 8.96
C ASN A 106 -11.55 -0.24 7.68
N VAL A 107 -10.23 -0.19 7.77
CA VAL A 107 -9.36 -0.14 6.60
C VAL A 107 -8.84 -1.54 6.29
N LEU A 108 -9.06 -2.01 5.07
CA LEU A 108 -8.65 -3.35 4.63
C LEU A 108 -7.51 -3.23 3.63
N LEU A 109 -6.36 -3.82 3.94
CA LEU A 109 -5.27 -4.05 2.99
C LEU A 109 -5.43 -5.47 2.44
N GLN A 110 -5.72 -5.57 1.15
CA GLN A 110 -6.00 -6.84 0.47
C GLN A 110 -4.79 -7.26 -0.36
N PHE A 111 -4.34 -8.49 -0.18
CA PHE A 111 -3.15 -9.03 -0.82
C PHE A 111 -3.47 -10.18 -1.76
N ALA A 112 -2.64 -10.35 -2.78
CA ALA A 112 -2.71 -11.51 -3.66
C ALA A 112 -2.56 -12.81 -2.85
N GLY A 113 -3.26 -13.86 -3.29
CA GLY A 113 -3.34 -15.12 -2.55
C GLY A 113 -4.36 -15.13 -1.41
N GLY A 114 -5.19 -14.08 -1.28
CA GLY A 114 -6.31 -14.03 -0.33
C GLY A 114 -5.96 -13.55 1.08
N GLY A 115 -4.75 -13.02 1.26
CA GLY A 115 -4.33 -12.40 2.52
C GLY A 115 -5.04 -11.07 2.75
N VAL A 116 -5.46 -10.80 3.97
CA VAL A 116 -6.10 -9.53 4.36
C VAL A 116 -5.56 -9.07 5.70
N ILE A 117 -5.22 -7.79 5.79
CA ILE A 117 -5.00 -7.09 7.06
C ILE A 117 -6.12 -6.08 7.25
N ARG A 118 -6.89 -6.24 8.32
CA ARG A 118 -7.95 -5.30 8.73
C ARG A 118 -7.44 -4.44 9.87
N LEU A 119 -7.53 -3.13 9.69
CA LEU A 119 -7.25 -2.10 10.68
C LEU A 119 -8.57 -1.55 11.17
N GLU A 120 -8.90 -1.76 12.44
CA GLU A 120 -9.97 -1.02 13.12
C GLU A 120 -9.37 0.30 13.60
N ALA A 121 -9.87 1.43 13.12
CA ALA A 121 -9.34 2.75 13.41
C ALA A 121 -10.44 3.76 13.76
N GLU A 122 -10.11 4.82 14.49
CA GLU A 122 -11.07 5.87 14.87
C GLU A 122 -11.51 6.69 13.66
N ALA A 123 -10.62 6.91 12.70
CA ALA A 123 -10.86 7.62 11.44
C ALA A 123 -9.86 7.19 10.37
N VAL A 124 -10.07 7.63 9.12
CA VAL A 124 -9.04 7.51 8.09
C VAL A 124 -7.92 8.50 8.41
N ASN A 125 -6.72 8.00 8.67
CA ASN A 125 -5.52 8.81 8.88
C ASN A 125 -4.32 8.06 8.31
N CYS A 126 -4.12 8.18 7.01
CA CYS A 126 -3.07 7.46 6.29
C CYS A 126 -2.05 8.43 5.69
N ARG A 127 -0.77 8.05 5.71
CA ARG A 127 0.32 8.77 5.05
C ARG A 127 1.16 7.82 4.23
N LEU A 128 1.45 8.21 2.99
CA LEU A 128 2.35 7.53 2.07
C LEU A 128 3.51 8.46 1.70
N SER A 129 4.74 7.96 1.73
CA SER A 129 5.92 8.70 1.28
C SER A 129 6.90 7.79 0.56
N ASP A 130 7.38 8.21 -0.60
CA ASP A 130 8.57 7.63 -1.21
C ASP A 130 9.81 7.93 -0.35
N ILE A 131 10.73 6.96 -0.25
CA ILE A 131 11.91 6.99 0.62
C ILE A 131 13.19 7.20 -0.21
N ASP A 132 13.26 6.59 -1.39
CA ASP A 132 14.43 6.66 -2.28
C ASP A 132 14.07 7.21 -3.67
N GLN A 133 15.08 7.37 -4.53
CA GLN A 133 14.91 7.93 -5.87
C GLN A 133 14.26 6.94 -6.86
N GLY A 134 14.08 5.70 -6.46
CA GLY A 134 13.62 4.61 -7.32
C GLY A 134 14.67 4.09 -8.31
N TRP A 135 14.31 3.02 -9.01
CA TRP A 135 15.13 2.38 -10.04
C TRP A 135 14.26 1.92 -11.23
N PRO A 136 14.80 1.90 -12.45
CA PRO A 136 14.07 1.43 -13.62
C PRO A 136 13.80 -0.08 -13.53
N THR A 137 12.65 -0.50 -14.06
CA THR A 137 12.24 -1.90 -14.19
C THR A 137 11.68 -2.13 -15.60
N PRO A 138 12.09 -3.20 -16.32
CA PRO A 138 11.50 -3.54 -17.60
C PRO A 138 10.08 -4.08 -17.46
N SER A 139 9.73 -4.65 -16.31
CA SER A 139 8.42 -5.25 -16.05
C SER A 139 7.44 -4.21 -15.52
N ARG A 140 6.38 -3.95 -16.30
CA ARG A 140 5.16 -3.27 -15.86
C ARG A 140 4.19 -4.32 -15.30
N PRO A 141 3.50 -4.06 -14.17
CA PRO A 141 2.40 -4.92 -13.76
C PRO A 141 1.34 -4.99 -14.85
N ASP A 142 0.96 -6.20 -15.25
CA ASP A 142 -0.10 -6.47 -16.22
C ASP A 142 -1.09 -7.42 -15.56
N HIS A 143 -2.35 -6.99 -15.51
CA HIS A 143 -3.45 -7.75 -14.91
C HIS A 143 -4.32 -8.44 -15.95
N GLY A 144 -3.89 -8.49 -17.20
CA GLY A 144 -4.62 -9.21 -18.24
C GLY A 144 -6.06 -8.72 -18.39
N LEU A 145 -6.29 -7.41 -18.20
CA LEU A 145 -7.55 -6.77 -18.59
C LEU A 145 -7.57 -6.69 -20.12
N GLY A 146 -7.69 -7.85 -20.76
CA GLY A 146 -8.06 -7.95 -22.15
C GLY A 146 -9.41 -7.29 -22.30
N THR A 147 -9.45 -6.26 -23.14
CA THR A 147 -10.70 -5.74 -23.71
C THR A 147 -11.41 -6.89 -24.40
N GLU A 148 -12.44 -7.45 -23.76
CA GLU A 148 -13.53 -8.11 -24.48
C GLU A 148 -14.53 -7.06 -24.97
#